data_AF-W6MSZ5-F1
#
_entry.id   AF-W6MSZ5-F1
#
_cell.length_a   1.000
_cell.length_b   1.000
_cell.length_c   1.000
_cell.angle_alpha   90.00
_cell.angle_beta   90.00
_cell.angle_gamma   90.00
#
_symmetry.space_group_name_H-M   'P 1'
#
loop_
_entity.id
_entity.type
_entity.pdbx_description
1 polymer ?
#
loop_
_entity_poly.entity_id
_entity_poly.type
_entity_poly.pdbx_seq_one_letter_code
_entity_poly.pdbx_strand_id
1 'polypeptide(L)' 'MHINYIPMRWGTGDNYCYLLSDDNTKKTWIIDPAEPDEVLPKLKNFDIDITAIVNTHHHYDHSGGNTDLVSVLYYSTFSQ' A
#
# COMPACT_ATOMS: atom_id res chain seq x y z
N MET A 1 6.55 15.19 5.98
CA MET A 1 6.70 13.84 5.44
C MET A 1 6.55 12.90 6.61
N HIS A 2 5.56 12.01 6.54
CA HIS A 2 5.21 11.09 7.61
C HIS A 2 5.24 9.66 7.09
N ILE A 3 5.69 8.73 7.94
CA ILE A 3 5.75 7.30 7.60
C ILE A 3 4.84 6.54 8.55
N ASN A 4 3.90 5.78 7.98
CA ASN A 4 3.18 4.73 8.68
C ASN A 4 3.60 3.37 8.12
N TYR A 5 3.35 2.31 8.89
CA TYR A 5 3.58 0.94 8.45
C TYR A 5 2.35 0.08 8.69
N ILE A 6 2.21 -0.93 7.84
CA ILE A 6 1.21 -1.98 7.91
C ILE A 6 1.97 -3.31 7.97
N PRO A 7 1.89 -4.08 9.07
CA PRO A 7 2.45 -5.42 9.09
C PRO A 7 1.65 -6.33 8.16
N MET A 8 2.36 -7.21 7.45
CA MET A 8 1.81 -8.20 6.53
C MET A 8 2.27 -9.60 6.95
N ARG A 9 1.37 -10.58 6.91
CA ARG A 9 1.67 -11.97 7.28
C ARG A 9 2.08 -12.79 6.07
N TRP A 10 3.12 -12.35 5.35
CA TRP A 10 3.84 -13.25 4.47
C TRP A 10 4.85 -14.08 5.29
N GLY A 11 4.87 -15.40 5.09
CA GLY A 11 5.81 -16.30 5.78
C GLY A 11 5.73 -16.20 7.31
N THR A 12 6.80 -15.70 7.95
CA THR A 12 6.92 -15.53 9.40
C THR A 12 6.23 -14.27 9.95
N GLY A 13 5.68 -13.42 9.08
CA GLY A 13 4.95 -12.21 9.46
C GLY A 13 5.85 -11.05 9.87
N ASP A 14 7.06 -10.99 9.32
CA ASP A 14 8.07 -9.95 9.51
C ASP A 14 8.18 -8.97 8.33
N ASN A 15 7.23 -9.03 7.38
CA ASN A 15 7.12 -8.11 6.26
C ASN A 15 6.25 -6.90 6.59
N TYR A 16 6.61 -5.75 6.00
CA TYR A 16 5.91 -4.49 6.21
C TYR A 16 5.65 -3.79 4.89
N CYS A 17 4.42 -3.30 4.75
CA CYS A 17 4.06 -2.31 3.75
C CYS A 17 4.20 -0.92 4.40
N TYR A 18 4.80 0.03 3.70
CA TYR A 18 4.97 1.40 4.22
C TYR A 18 4.10 2.39 3.46
N LEU A 19 3.61 3.39 4.20
CA LEU A 19 2.92 4.55 3.66
C LEU A 19 3.82 5.76 3.84
N LEU A 20 4.36 6.28 2.74
CA LEU A 20 5.15 7.50 2.73
C LEU A 20 4.27 8.65 2.28
N SER A 21 3.87 9.51 3.22
CA SER A 21 2.89 10.57 2.99
C SER A 21 3.52 11.95 3.07
N ASP A 22 3.13 12.85 2.17
CA ASP A 22 3.35 14.28 2.33
C ASP A 22 2.31 14.88 3.30
N ASP A 23 2.75 15.61 4.32
CA ASP A 23 1.88 16.04 5.41
C ASP A 23 0.85 17.08 4.96
N ASN A 24 1.21 17.89 3.95
CA ASN A 24 0.40 18.99 3.45
C ASN A 24 -0.63 18.53 2.42
N THR A 25 -0.21 17.71 1.45
CA THR A 25 -1.04 17.29 0.31
C THR A 25 -1.71 15.94 0.50
N LYS A 26 -1.28 15.15 1.49
CA LYS A 26 -1.69 13.76 1.72
C LYS A 26 -1.34 12.79 0.59
N LYS A 27 -0.65 13.24 -0.45
CA LYS A 27 -0.10 12.37 -1.49
C LYS A 27 0.81 11.34 -0.86
N THR A 28 0.50 10.09 -1.12
CA THR A 28 1.04 8.95 -0.42
C THR A 28 1.54 7.92 -1.42
N TRP A 29 2.74 7.41 -1.18
CA TRP A 29 3.24 6.21 -1.84
C TRP A 29 2.98 5.02 -0.94
N ILE A 30 2.54 3.92 -1.56
CA ILE A 30 2.46 2.63 -0.90
C ILE A 30 3.63 1.77 -1.35
N ILE A 31 4.45 1.35 -0.39
CA ILE A 31 5.73 0.69 -0.63
C ILE A 31 5.64 -0.76 -0.17
N ASP A 32 6.02 -1.69 -1.05
CA ASP A 32 6.01 -3.14 -0.86
C ASP A 32 4.65 -3.75 -0.42
N PRO A 33 3.50 -3.43 -1.06
CA PRO A 33 2.20 -3.96 -0.66
C PRO A 33 1.95 -5.37 -1.20
N ALA A 34 2.62 -6.38 -0.64
CA ALA A 34 2.51 -7.76 -1.12
C ALA A 34 1.17 -8.45 -0.79
N GLU A 35 0.47 -8.02 0.26
CA GLU A 35 -0.74 -8.67 0.80
C GLU A 35 -1.98 -7.75 0.74
N PRO A 36 -2.70 -7.68 -0.40
CA PRO A 36 -3.87 -6.81 -0.57
C PRO A 36 -4.94 -6.96 0.51
N ASP A 37 -5.26 -8.20 0.89
CA ASP A 37 -6.31 -8.52 1.87
C ASP A 37 -6.01 -7.97 3.26
N GLU A 38 -4.73 -7.80 3.60
CA GLU A 38 -4.30 -7.19 4.86
C GLU A 38 -4.12 -5.67 4.76
N VAL A 39 -3.66 -5.20 3.60
CA VAL A 39 -3.30 -3.80 3.37
C VAL A 39 -4.55 -2.95 3.13
N LEU A 40 -5.40 -3.30 2.16
CA LEU A 40 -6.54 -2.49 1.72
C LEU A 40 -7.50 -2.11 2.85
N PRO A 41 -7.90 -3.00 3.79
CA PRO A 41 -8.78 -2.62 4.88
C PRO A 41 -8.16 -1.59 5.82
N LYS A 42 -6.84 -1.65 6.04
CA LYS A 42 -6.12 -0.75 6.94
C LYS A 42 -5.95 0.65 6.34
N LEU A 43 -5.89 0.77 5.00
CA LEU A 43 -5.80 2.07 4.31
C LEU A 43 -6.95 3.02 4.69
N LYS A 44 -8.14 2.48 4.99
CA LYS A 44 -9.33 3.27 5.40
C LYS A 44 -9.14 4.04 6.72
N ASN A 45 -8.14 3.69 7.52
CA ASN A 45 -7.83 4.37 8.78
C ASN A 45 -6.90 5.56 8.60
N PHE A 46 -6.41 5.80 7.38
CA PHE A 46 -5.49 6.88 7.07
C PHE A 46 -6.16 7.90 6.16
N ASP A 47 -5.93 9.18 6.45
CA ASP A 47 -6.31 10.30 5.57
C ASP A 47 -5.20 10.50 4.51
N ILE A 48 -5.29 9.74 3.41
CA ILE A 48 -4.25 9.63 2.38
C ILE A 48 -4.83 9.65 0.97
N ASP A 49 -4.04 10.17 0.03
CA ASP A 49 -4.26 10.11 -1.42
C ASP A 49 -3.16 9.24 -2.06
N ILE A 50 -3.49 8.02 -2.48
CA ILE A 50 -2.49 7.08 -3.00
C ILE A 50 -2.16 7.42 -4.44
N THR A 51 -0.89 7.75 -4.69
CA THR A 51 -0.42 8.24 -6.00
C THR A 51 0.56 7.30 -6.69
N ALA A 52 1.15 6.36 -5.95
CA ALA A 52 2.08 5.39 -6.50
C ALA A 52 2.12 4.11 -5.66
N ILE A 53 2.31 2.98 -6.35
CA ILE A 53 2.76 1.72 -5.77
C ILE A 53 4.23 1.58 -6.13
N VAL A 54 5.08 1.31 -5.14
CA VAL A 54 6.53 1.20 -5.30
C VAL A 54 6.99 -0.11 -4.69
N ASN A 55 7.88 -0.83 -5.37
CA ASN A 55 8.54 -2.00 -4.81
C ASN A 55 10.03 -1.74 -4.67
N THR A 56 10.62 -2.22 -3.58
CA THR A 56 12.07 -2.20 -3.36
C THR A 56 12.77 -3.16 -4.31
N HIS A 57 12.17 -4.33 -4.54
CA HIS A 57 12.64 -5.36 -5.46
C HIS A 57 11.49 -6.30 -5.88
N HIS A 58 11.81 -7.34 -6.64
CA HIS A 58 10.84 -8.18 -7.35
C HIS A 58 10.33 -9.40 -6.58
N HIS A 59 10.78 -9.63 -5.35
CA HIS A 59 10.33 -10.81 -4.61
C HIS A 59 8.85 -10.69 -4.27
N TYR A 60 8.17 -11.84 -4.24
CA TYR A 60 6.72 -11.90 -4.06
C TYR A 60 6.25 -11.19 -2.79
N ASP A 61 7.00 -11.33 -1.72
CA ASP A 61 6.71 -10.76 -0.40
C ASP A 61 6.87 -9.23 -0.32
N HIS A 62 7.20 -8.62 -1.46
CA HIS A 62 7.21 -7.17 -1.69
C HIS A 62 6.30 -6.76 -2.87
N SER A 63 6.19 -7.57 -3.92
CA SER A 63 5.48 -7.20 -5.17
C SER A 63 4.22 -8.00 -5.49
N GLY A 64 3.87 -9.00 -4.67
CA GLY A 64 2.79 -9.96 -4.92
C GLY A 64 1.41 -9.32 -5.09
N GLY A 65 1.15 -8.22 -4.39
CA GLY A 65 -0.14 -7.54 -4.38
C GLY A 65 -0.31 -6.44 -5.43
N ASN A 66 0.70 -6.19 -6.28
CA ASN A 66 0.68 -5.07 -7.22
C ASN A 66 -0.55 -5.09 -8.14
N THR A 67 -0.85 -6.22 -8.79
CA THR A 67 -1.94 -6.33 -9.75
C THR A 67 -3.30 -6.07 -9.09
N ASP A 68 -3.54 -6.66 -7.92
CA ASP A 68 -4.79 -6.51 -7.20
C ASP A 68 -4.96 -5.10 -6.63
N LEU A 69 -3.88 -4.50 -6.11
CA LEU A 69 -3.91 -3.12 -5.63
C LEU A 69 -4.20 -2.13 -6.75
N VAL A 70 -3.55 -2.27 -7.90
CA VAL A 70 -3.84 -1.42 -9.07
C VAL A 70 -5.30 -1.57 -9.47
N SER A 71 -5.81 -2.80 -9.55
CA SER A 71 -7.21 -3.07 -9.88
C SER A 71 -8.15 -2.33 -8.93
N VAL A 72 -8.01 -2.54 -7.63
CA VAL A 72 -8.89 -1.92 -6.62
C VAL A 72 -8.80 -0.40 -6.60
N LEU A 73 -7.59 0.16 -6.62
CA LEU A 73 -7.37 1.62 -6.58
C LEU A 73 -7.86 2.31 -7.86
N TYR A 74 -7.68 1.67 -9.01
CA TYR A 74 -8.20 2.17 -10.28
C TYR A 74 -9.73 2.22 -10.23
N TYR A 75 -10.40 1.10 -9.92
CA TYR A 75 -11.87 1.08 -9.85
C TYR A 75 -12.43 2.03 -8.80
N SER A 76 -11.77 2.20 -7.65
CA SER A 76 -12.21 3.14 -6.61
C SER A 76 -12.20 4.61 -7.05
N THR A 77 -11.36 4.95 -8.02
CA THR A 77 -11.23 6.31 -8.56
C THR A 77 -12.33 6.63 -9.59
N PHE A 78 -12.80 5.64 -10.35
CA PHE A 78 -13.80 5.82 -11.42
C PHE A 78 -15.23 5.42 -11.02
N SER A 79 -15.43 4.90 -9.81
CA SER A 79 -16.74 4.51 -9.28
C SER A 79 -17.38 5.57 -8.37
N GLN A 80 -16.72 6.72 -8.19
CA GLN A 80 -17.25 7.94 -7.56
C GLN A 80 -17.60 8.95 -8.64
#